data_AF-A0A951KTY7-F1
#
_entry.id   AF-A0A951KTY7-F1
#
_cell.length_a   1.000
_cell.length_b   1.000
_cell.length_c   1.000
_cell.angle_alpha   90.00
_cell.angle_beta   90.00
_cell.angle_gamma   90.00
#
_symmetry.space_group_name_H-M   'P 1'
#
loop_
_entity.id
_entity.type
_entity.pdbx_description
1 polymer ?
#
loop_
_entity_poly.entity_id
_entity_poly.type
_entity_poly.pdbx_seq_one_letter_code
_entity_poly.pdbx_strand_id
1 'polypeptide(L)' 'MEFSRELRNDVLAGDITLSVRLWQRPRVKPGGRYRVGLGEIEVDAIELVPFAAISAEDVQRAGE' A
#
# COMPACT_ATOMS: atom_id res chain seq x y z
N MET A 1 -3.25 -5.51 7.20
CA MET A 1 -3.06 -5.10 5.81
C MET A 1 -2.52 -6.33 5.08
N GLU A 2 -3.11 -6.74 3.98
CA GLU A 2 -2.62 -7.89 3.21
C GLU A 2 -2.52 -7.49 1.74
N PHE A 3 -1.37 -7.76 1.13
CA PHE A 3 -1.17 -7.68 -0.32
C PHE A 3 -1.46 -9.04 -0.94
N SER A 4 -1.99 -9.04 -2.17
CA SER A 4 -2.17 -10.26 -2.94
C SER A 4 -0.83 -10.98 -3.09
N ARG A 5 -0.85 -12.31 -3.28
CA ARG A 5 0.38 -13.10 -3.27
C ARG A 5 1.34 -12.68 -4.39
N GLU A 6 0.84 -12.29 -5.55
CA GLU A 6 1.70 -11.85 -6.66
C GLU A 6 2.46 -10.55 -6.36
N LEU A 7 1.84 -9.58 -5.69
CA LEU A 7 2.46 -8.26 -5.44
C LEU A 7 3.49 -8.27 -4.29
N ARG A 8 3.57 -9.33 -3.49
CA ARG A 8 4.42 -9.33 -2.27
C ARG A 8 5.90 -9.17 -2.58
N ASN A 9 6.39 -9.79 -3.66
CA ASN A 9 7.80 -9.70 -4.01
C ASN A 9 8.15 -8.27 -4.43
N ASP A 10 7.32 -7.66 -5.26
CA ASP A 10 7.54 -6.30 -5.78
C ASP A 10 7.39 -5.24 -4.68
N VAL A 11 6.47 -5.44 -3.72
CA VAL A 11 6.39 -4.63 -2.51
C VAL A 11 7.65 -4.76 -1.65
N LEU A 12 8.17 -5.97 -1.47
CA LEU A 12 9.38 -6.20 -0.67
C LEU A 12 10.66 -5.74 -1.38
N ALA A 13 10.68 -5.75 -2.71
CA ALA A 13 11.76 -5.19 -3.52
C ALA A 13 11.76 -3.65 -3.51
N GLY A 14 10.63 -3.03 -3.16
CA GLY A 14 10.44 -1.58 -3.18
C GLY A 14 9.97 -1.04 -4.53
N ASP A 15 9.61 -1.91 -5.47
CA ASP A 15 9.04 -1.54 -6.77
C ASP A 15 7.61 -1.01 -6.62
N ILE A 16 6.86 -1.56 -5.65
CA ILE A 16 5.53 -1.07 -5.25
C ILE A 16 5.64 -0.37 -3.91
N THR A 17 5.39 0.94 -3.90
CA THR A 17 5.45 1.79 -2.71
C THR A 17 4.12 2.40 -2.30
N LEU A 18 3.09 2.27 -3.15
CA LEU A 18 1.77 2.86 -2.92
C LEU A 18 0.71 1.77 -2.85
N SER A 19 -0.30 1.99 -2.00
CA SER A 19 -1.48 1.14 -1.98
C SER A 19 -2.71 1.98 -1.66
N VAL A 20 -3.74 1.87 -2.47
CA VAL A 20 -5.04 2.50 -2.20
C VAL A 20 -5.95 1.48 -1.51
N ARG A 21 -6.67 1.90 -0.47
CA ARG A 21 -7.55 1.03 0.30
C ARG A 21 -8.84 1.75 0.67
N LEU A 22 -9.98 1.12 0.41
CA LEU A 22 -11.27 1.57 0.91
C LEU A 22 -11.52 0.96 2.29
N TRP A 23 -11.53 1.81 3.33
CA TRP A 23 -11.74 1.40 4.70
C TRP A 23 -12.87 2.19 5.37
N GLN A 24 -13.62 1.53 6.25
CA GLN A 24 -14.51 2.24 7.19
C GLN A 24 -13.72 2.94 8.31
N ARG A 25 -12.57 2.37 8.71
CA ARG A 25 -11.63 2.94 9.68
C ARG A 25 -10.21 2.51 9.32
N PRO A 26 -9.17 3.36 9.52
CA PRO A 26 -7.79 3.00 9.24
C PRO A 26 -7.37 1.70 9.95
N ARG A 27 -6.83 0.75 9.18
CA ARG A 27 -6.28 -0.51 9.72
C ARG A 27 -4.77 -0.48 9.95
N VAL A 28 -4.13 0.60 9.50
CA VAL A 28 -2.70 0.87 9.68
C VAL A 28 -2.50 2.32 10.13
N LYS A 29 -1.29 2.64 10.59
CA LYS A 29 -0.89 3.99 11.00
C LYS A 29 0.51 4.33 10.47
N PRO A 30 0.82 5.61 10.21
CA PRO A 30 2.19 6.06 9.95
C PRO A 30 3.16 5.60 11.06
N GLY A 31 4.38 5.22 10.68
CA GLY A 31 5.38 4.57 11.52
C GLY A 31 5.03 3.14 11.96
N GLY A 32 3.91 2.58 11.49
CA GLY A 32 3.52 1.21 11.78
C GLY A 32 4.25 0.22 10.88
N ARG A 33 4.79 -0.85 11.49
CA ARG A 33 5.44 -1.95 10.75
C ARG A 33 4.48 -3.13 10.59
N TYR A 34 4.38 -3.66 9.38
CA TYR A 34 3.43 -4.71 9.02
C TYR A 34 4.09 -5.80 8.18
N ARG A 35 3.75 -7.05 8.49
CA ARG A 35 4.29 -8.22 7.78
C ARG A 35 3.71 -8.33 6.38
N VAL A 36 4.58 -8.55 5.40
CA VAL A 36 4.23 -8.82 4.00
C VAL A 36 5.01 -10.06 3.56
N GLY A 37 4.32 -11.21 3.49
CA GLY A 37 4.99 -12.48 3.19
C GLY A 37 6.09 -12.81 4.20
N LEU A 38 7.32 -12.93 3.72
CA LEU A 38 8.50 -13.23 4.54
C LEU A 38 9.15 -11.98 5.16
N GLY A 39 8.87 -10.79 4.62
CA GLY A 39 9.43 -9.52 5.08
C GLY A 39 8.42 -8.65 5.82
N GLU A 40 8.78 -7.38 5.97
CA GLU A 40 7.94 -6.36 6.58
C GLU A 40 8.14 -5.03 5.87
N ILE A 41 7.11 -4.19 5.94
CA ILE A 41 7.14 -2.80 5.48
C ILE A 41 6.83 -1.88 6.64
N GLU A 42 7.27 -0.64 6.54
CA GLU A 42 6.77 0.46 7.37
C GLU A 42 5.82 1.33 6.54
N VAL A 43 4.71 1.75 7.12
CA VAL A 43 3.84 2.75 6.52
C VAL A 43 4.39 4.13 6.87
N ASP A 44 4.81 4.90 5.87
CA ASP A 44 5.36 6.24 6.05
C ASP A 44 4.28 7.31 6.17
N ALA A 45 3.21 7.19 5.38
CA ALA A 45 2.12 8.15 5.30
C ALA A 45 0.76 7.47 5.04
N ILE A 46 -0.31 8.15 5.46
CA ILE A 46 -1.69 7.80 5.11
C ILE A 46 -2.42 9.09 4.81
N GLU A 47 -3.05 9.16 3.65
CA GLU A 47 -3.88 10.27 3.23
C GLU A 47 -5.29 9.77 2.90
N LEU A 48 -6.30 10.53 3.33
CA LEU A 48 -7.69 10.29 2.92
C LEU A 48 -7.98 11.15 1.68
N VAL A 49 -8.10 10.51 0.54
CA VAL A 49 -8.39 11.18 -0.74
C VAL A 49 -9.76 10.77 -1.28
N PRO A 50 -10.45 11.65 -2.03
CA PRO A 50 -11.60 11.26 -2.83
C PRO A 50 -11.21 10.20 -3.87
N PHE A 51 -12.12 9.28 -4.18
CA PHE A 51 -11.86 8.26 -5.22
C PHE A 51 -11.49 8.88 -6.58
N ALA A 52 -12.12 10.00 -6.93
CA ALA A 52 -11.84 10.72 -8.18
C ALA A 52 -10.45 11.39 -8.23
N ALA A 53 -9.72 11.44 -7.12
CA ALA A 53 -8.37 11.99 -7.06
C ALA A 53 -7.28 10.95 -7.34
N ILE A 54 -7.63 9.66 -7.39
CA ILE A 54 -6.69 8.58 -7.72
C ILE A 54 -6.35 8.71 -9.21
N SER A 55 -5.07 8.95 -9.50
CA SER A 55 -4.56 9.14 -10.85
C SER A 55 -4.10 7.82 -11.48
N ALA A 56 -3.88 7.82 -12.80
CA ALA A 56 -3.25 6.69 -13.49
C ALA A 56 -1.81 6.42 -12.99
N GLU A 57 -1.12 7.46 -12.54
CA GLU A 57 0.21 7.32 -11.93
C GLU A 57 0.14 6.56 -10.60
N ASP A 58 -0.88 6.83 -9.77
CA ASP A 58 -1.08 6.10 -8.53
C ASP A 58 -1.36 4.61 -8.78
N VAL A 59 -2.13 4.29 -9.81
CA VAL A 59 -2.41 2.90 -10.23
C VAL A 59 -1.11 2.20 -10.63
N GLN A 60 -0.30 2.84 -11.48
CA GLN A 60 1.00 2.30 -11.90
C GLN A 60 1.96 2.09 -10.72
N ARG A 61 2.00 3.02 -9.77
CA ARG A 61 2.82 2.93 -8.54
C ARG A 61 2.32 1.87 -7.56
N ALA A 62 1.05 1.47 -7.66
CA ALA A 62 0.45 0.38 -6.90
C ALA A 62 0.67 -1.00 -7.55
N GLY A 63 1.29 -1.05 -8.74
CA GLY A 63 1.62 -2.29 -9.46
C GLY A 63 0.52 -2.81 -10.37
N GLU A 64 -0.41 -1.96 -10.79
CA GLU A 64 -1.56 -2.29 -11.66
C GLU A 64 -1.58 -1.43 -12.93
#